data_AF-A0A484N4C6-F1
#
_entry.id   AF-A0A484N4C6-F1
#
_cell.length_a   1.000
_cell.length_b   1.000
_cell.length_c   1.000
_cell.angle_alpha   90.00
_cell.angle_beta   90.00
_cell.angle_gamma   90.00
#
_symmetry.space_group_name_H-M   'P 1'
#
loop_
_entity.id
_entity.type
_entity.pdbx_description
1 polymer ?
#
loop_
_entity_poly.entity_id
_entity_poly.type
_entity_poly.pdbx_seq_one_letter_code
_entity_poly.pdbx_strand_id
1 'polypeptide(L)'
;MDIKGKYEVQKGYEWLLGDHENVQWTSIVWNKLTIPKHQFLQWLGWKDRILTKTRLARYMNITTDCVLCSDHVEDRVHLFYKCQYARELHSEVRRWLQISWSANNDMELQKAIQCINGRKNRQLAIAGFAGVCYAVWRARNWKVMKQEENMVFISTKGVLPNKIHIGMD
;
A
#
# COMPACT_ATOMS: atom_id res chain seq x y z
N MET A 1 -4.00 -39.63 11.53
CA MET A 1 -2.57 -39.50 11.90
C MET A 1 -2.22 -40.76 12.68
N ASP A 2 -1.57 -41.75 12.05
CA ASP A 2 -1.02 -42.91 12.77
C ASP A 2 0.30 -42.45 13.41
N ILE A 3 0.26 -42.06 14.68
CA ILE A 3 1.43 -41.56 15.41
C ILE A 3 2.23 -42.77 15.91
N LYS A 4 2.91 -43.46 14.99
CA LYS A 4 3.94 -44.43 15.35
C LYS A 4 5.29 -43.70 15.43
N GLY A 5 5.73 -43.37 16.64
CA GLY A 5 7.04 -42.78 16.91
C GLY A 5 7.04 -41.70 18.00
N LYS A 6 8.22 -41.17 18.33
CA LYS A 6 8.36 -40.03 19.25
C LYS A 6 7.65 -38.80 18.67
N TYR A 7 6.82 -38.17 19.49
CA TYR A 7 6.15 -36.92 19.15
C TYR A 7 7.18 -35.78 18.99
N GLU A 8 7.11 -35.08 17.87
CA GLU A 8 7.88 -33.87 17.59
C GLU A 8 6.92 -32.67 17.50
N VAL A 9 7.20 -31.62 18.27
CA VAL A 9 6.37 -30.40 18.32
C VAL A 9 6.18 -29.78 16.93
N GLN A 10 7.21 -29.83 16.08
CA GLN A 10 7.13 -29.35 14.70
C GLN A 10 6.07 -30.09 13.89
N LYS A 11 6.02 -31.42 13.94
CA LYS A 11 5.03 -32.23 13.22
C LYS A 11 3.62 -32.01 13.74
N GLY A 12 3.47 -31.82 15.05
CA GLY A 12 2.19 -31.44 15.66
C GLY A 12 1.71 -30.07 15.18
N TYR A 13 2.63 -29.09 15.06
CA TYR A 13 2.34 -27.76 14.54
C TYR A 13 1.97 -27.76 13.05
N GLU A 14 2.74 -28.48 12.22
CA GLU A 14 2.44 -28.66 10.79
C GLU A 14 1.08 -29.35 10.57
N TRP A 15 0.74 -30.33 11.42
CA TRP A 15 -0.57 -30.97 11.39
C TRP A 15 -1.71 -30.02 11.80
N LEU A 16 -1.51 -29.20 12.84
CA LEU A 16 -2.49 -28.19 13.29
C LEU A 16 -2.71 -27.08 12.25
N LEU A 17 -1.66 -26.73 11.50
CA LEU A 17 -1.76 -25.82 10.37
C LEU A 17 -2.67 -26.41 9.27
N GLY A 18 -2.55 -27.71 9.01
CA GLY A 18 -3.30 -28.38 7.95
C GLY A 18 -2.77 -28.01 6.56
N ASP A 19 -3.54 -28.33 5.52
CA ASP A 19 -3.15 -28.01 4.15
C ASP A 19 -3.25 -26.49 3.90
N HIS A 20 -2.15 -25.91 3.44
CA HIS A 20 -2.07 -24.50 3.09
C HIS A 20 -1.59 -24.35 1.66
N GLU A 21 -2.34 -23.62 0.86
CA GLU A 21 -1.90 -23.25 -0.47
C GLU A 21 -0.67 -22.35 -0.39
N ASN A 22 0.39 -22.74 -1.10
CA ASN A 22 1.55 -21.89 -1.32
C ASN A 22 1.15 -20.72 -2.23
N VAL A 23 0.66 -19.65 -1.62
CA VAL A 23 0.26 -18.44 -2.34
C VAL A 23 1.50 -17.71 -2.89
N GLN A 24 1.50 -17.45 -4.20
CA GLN A 24 2.69 -16.96 -4.93
C GLN A 24 3.23 -15.61 -4.42
N TRP A 25 2.38 -14.79 -3.81
CA TRP A 25 2.79 -13.50 -3.25
C TRP A 25 3.71 -13.60 -2.03
N THR A 26 3.77 -14.74 -1.34
CA THR A 26 4.62 -14.93 -0.14
C THR A 26 6.07 -14.56 -0.42
N SER A 27 6.64 -15.03 -1.52
CA SER A 27 8.03 -14.74 -1.90
C SER A 27 8.28 -13.28 -2.30
N ILE A 28 7.23 -12.59 -2.76
CA ILE A 28 7.28 -11.15 -3.10
C ILE A 28 7.23 -10.32 -1.82
N VAL A 29 6.39 -10.69 -0.86
CA VAL A 29 6.25 -9.97 0.40
C VAL A 29 7.41 -10.25 1.35
N TRP A 30 7.72 -11.53 1.58
CA TRP A 30 8.66 -12.00 2.59
C TRP A 30 10.01 -12.31 1.95
N ASN A 31 10.88 -11.31 1.91
CA ASN A 31 12.23 -11.43 1.35
C ASN A 31 13.24 -10.57 2.13
N LYS A 32 14.51 -10.96 2.12
CA LYS A 32 15.55 -10.34 2.97
C LYS A 32 15.89 -8.90 2.60
N LEU A 33 15.62 -8.45 1.36
CA LEU A 33 16.01 -7.11 0.90
C LEU A 33 14.94 -6.05 1.16
N THR A 34 13.70 -6.46 1.38
CA THR A 34 12.60 -5.52 1.61
C THR A 34 12.54 -5.14 3.09
N ILE A 35 12.52 -3.83 3.37
CA ILE A 35 12.42 -3.28 4.73
C ILE A 35 11.12 -3.78 5.39
N PRO A 36 11.14 -4.23 6.67
CA PRO A 36 9.96 -4.83 7.31
C PRO A 36 8.68 -3.99 7.23
N LYS A 37 8.78 -2.67 7.41
CA LYS A 37 7.61 -1.77 7.30
C LYS A 37 7.02 -1.74 5.88
N HIS A 38 7.83 -1.93 4.84
CA HIS A 38 7.37 -2.04 3.45
C HIS A 38 6.75 -3.41 3.20
N GLN A 39 7.32 -4.49 3.78
CA GLN A 39 6.73 -5.83 3.71
C GLN A 39 5.34 -5.86 4.32
N PHE A 40 5.15 -5.22 5.48
CA PHE A 40 3.85 -5.14 6.14
C PHE A 40 2.81 -4.44 5.26
N LEU A 41 3.18 -3.31 4.63
CA LEU A 41 2.30 -2.63 3.68
C LEU A 41 1.97 -3.51 2.47
N GLN A 42 2.98 -4.18 1.90
CA GLN A 42 2.78 -5.09 0.77
C GLN A 42 1.83 -6.23 1.13
N TRP A 43 2.04 -6.86 2.29
CA TRP A 43 1.15 -7.90 2.81
C TRP A 43 -0.30 -7.41 2.89
N LEU A 44 -0.53 -6.22 3.43
CA LEU A 44 -1.87 -5.62 3.44
C LEU A 44 -2.41 -5.40 2.02
N GLY A 45 -1.55 -4.98 1.08
CA GLY A 45 -1.89 -4.82 -0.33
C GLY A 45 -2.37 -6.14 -0.96
N TRP A 46 -1.60 -7.22 -0.81
CA TRP A 46 -1.94 -8.55 -1.33
C TRP A 46 -3.20 -9.15 -0.70
N LYS A 47 -3.52 -8.75 0.54
CA LYS A 47 -4.76 -9.16 1.22
C LYS A 47 -5.94 -8.22 0.96
N ASP A 48 -5.75 -7.19 0.14
CA ASP A 48 -6.73 -6.13 -0.16
C ASP A 48 -7.26 -5.42 1.11
N ARG A 49 -6.36 -5.18 2.06
CA ARG A 49 -6.63 -4.57 3.38
C ARG A 49 -6.07 -3.15 3.54
N ILE A 50 -5.62 -2.53 2.45
CA ILE A 50 -5.19 -1.13 2.44
C ILE A 50 -6.41 -0.22 2.61
N LEU A 51 -6.30 0.80 3.47
CA LEU A 51 -7.36 1.78 3.74
C LEU A 51 -7.43 2.88 2.64
N THR A 52 -7.75 2.50 1.41
CA THR A 52 -7.96 3.44 0.30
C THR A 52 -9.25 4.24 0.47
N LYS A 53 -9.41 5.37 -0.22
CA LYS A 53 -10.67 6.16 -0.15
C LYS A 53 -11.88 5.35 -0.60
N THR A 54 -11.76 4.52 -1.64
CA THR A 54 -12.85 3.61 -2.06
C THR A 54 -13.30 2.69 -0.92
N ARG A 55 -12.35 2.18 -0.13
CA ARG A 55 -12.67 1.32 1.03
C ARG A 55 -13.25 2.12 2.19
N LEU A 56 -12.75 3.33 2.43
CA LEU A 56 -13.25 4.24 3.46
C LEU A 56 -14.67 4.74 3.16
N ALA A 57 -15.01 5.02 1.90
CA ALA A 57 -16.33 5.48 1.47
C ALA A 57 -17.48 4.53 1.85
N ARG A 58 -17.17 3.28 2.22
CA ARG A 58 -18.15 2.32 2.76
C ARG A 58 -18.64 2.65 4.18
N TYR A 59 -17.89 3.47 4.91
CA TYR A 59 -18.14 3.78 6.33
C TYR A 59 -18.31 5.28 6.59
N MET A 60 -17.97 6.12 5.62
CA MET A 60 -17.97 7.58 5.75
C MET A 60 -18.32 8.24 4.42
N ASN A 61 -19.02 9.38 4.47
CA ASN A 61 -19.42 10.12 3.27
C ASN A 61 -18.24 10.97 2.75
N ILE A 62 -17.39 10.37 1.92
CA ILE A 62 -16.20 11.02 1.34
C ILE A 62 -16.14 10.82 -0.17
N THR A 63 -15.42 11.71 -0.85
CA THR A 63 -15.11 11.50 -2.27
C THR A 63 -14.06 10.41 -2.44
N THR A 64 -14.15 9.68 -3.54
CA THR A 64 -13.23 8.58 -3.86
C THR A 64 -12.07 9.00 -4.74
N ASP A 65 -11.99 10.27 -5.16
CA ASP A 65 -10.91 10.76 -6.02
C ASP A 65 -9.54 10.59 -5.35
N CYS A 66 -8.59 10.02 -6.10
CA CYS A 66 -7.22 9.84 -5.70
C CYS A 66 -6.61 11.15 -5.25
N VAL A 67 -6.17 11.23 -3.99
CA VAL A 67 -5.64 12.48 -3.43
C VAL A 67 -4.31 12.91 -4.07
N LEU A 68 -3.63 11.98 -4.74
CA LEU A 68 -2.34 12.23 -5.37
C LEU A 68 -2.50 12.86 -6.76
N CYS A 69 -3.37 12.31 -7.61
CA CYS A 69 -3.55 12.78 -8.99
C CYS A 69 -4.88 13.49 -9.27
N SER A 70 -5.88 13.37 -8.40
CA SER A 70 -7.22 13.98 -8.51
C SER A 70 -8.02 13.65 -9.78
N ASP A 71 -7.65 12.57 -10.48
CA ASP A 71 -8.16 12.30 -11.84
C ASP A 71 -8.89 10.96 -11.94
N HIS A 72 -8.73 10.08 -10.95
CA HIS A 72 -9.27 8.72 -10.97
C HIS A 72 -9.69 8.30 -9.56
N VAL A 73 -10.53 7.27 -9.47
CA VAL A 73 -10.92 6.63 -8.21
C VAL A 73 -9.71 6.01 -7.51
N GLU A 74 -9.55 6.30 -6.21
CA GLU A 74 -8.52 5.75 -5.35
C GLU A 74 -8.89 4.35 -4.88
N ASP A 75 -8.62 3.36 -5.72
CA ASP A 75 -8.50 1.97 -5.30
C ASP A 75 -7.02 1.58 -5.15
N ARG A 76 -6.76 0.35 -4.66
CA ARG A 76 -5.40 -0.14 -4.42
C ARG A 76 -4.60 -0.26 -5.73
N VAL A 77 -5.25 -0.70 -6.80
CA VAL A 77 -4.60 -0.93 -8.10
C VAL A 77 -4.21 0.41 -8.71
N HIS A 78 -5.12 1.37 -8.72
CA HIS A 78 -4.84 2.72 -9.12
C HIS A 78 -3.71 3.31 -8.27
N LEU A 79 -3.83 3.29 -6.94
CA LEU A 79 -2.88 3.93 -6.04
C LEU A 79 -1.44 3.45 -6.26
N PHE A 80 -1.21 2.14 -6.41
CA PHE A 80 0.14 1.59 -6.47
C PHE A 80 0.69 1.31 -7.89
N TYR A 81 -0.17 1.18 -8.90
CA TYR A 81 0.24 0.85 -10.26
C TYR A 81 -0.09 1.93 -11.29
N LYS A 82 -1.31 2.47 -11.27
CA LYS A 82 -1.83 3.32 -12.37
C LYS A 82 -1.78 4.81 -12.07
N CYS A 83 -1.66 5.23 -10.82
CA CYS A 83 -1.58 6.63 -10.46
C CYS A 83 -0.35 7.27 -11.11
N GLN A 84 -0.52 8.43 -11.76
CA GLN A 84 0.58 9.12 -12.44
C GLN A 84 1.79 9.35 -11.52
N TYR A 85 1.52 9.80 -10.29
CA TYR A 85 2.55 9.98 -9.26
C TYR A 85 3.30 8.68 -8.94
N ALA A 86 2.59 7.55 -8.84
CA ALA A 86 3.22 6.25 -8.59
C ALA A 86 4.06 5.79 -9.79
N ARG A 87 3.56 5.98 -11.02
CA ARG A 87 4.29 5.61 -12.25
C ARG A 87 5.61 6.35 -12.40
N GLU A 88 5.62 7.64 -12.07
CA GLU A 88 6.84 8.46 -12.08
C GLU A 88 7.88 7.91 -11.10
N LEU A 89 7.49 7.67 -9.85
CA LEU A 89 8.38 7.07 -8.86
C LEU A 89 8.89 5.67 -9.27
N HIS A 90 8.01 4.82 -9.82
CA HIS A 90 8.44 3.53 -10.36
C HIS A 90 9.46 3.72 -11.49
N SER A 91 9.26 4.70 -12.38
CA SER A 91 10.21 5.00 -13.47
C SER A 91 11.58 5.40 -12.93
N GLU A 92 11.62 6.30 -11.95
CA GLU A 92 12.86 6.76 -11.32
C GLU A 92 13.62 5.63 -10.64
N VAL A 93 12.92 4.81 -9.84
CA VAL A 93 13.56 3.69 -9.13
C VAL A 93 14.03 2.60 -10.10
N ARG A 94 13.26 2.29 -11.15
CA ARG A 94 13.69 1.37 -12.22
C ARG A 94 14.96 1.83 -12.91
N ARG A 95 15.03 3.12 -13.25
CA ARG A 95 16.21 3.74 -13.85
C ARG A 95 17.41 3.70 -12.92
N TRP A 96 17.21 4.00 -11.63
CA TRP A 96 18.27 3.97 -10.63
C TRP A 96 18.81 2.55 -10.39
N LEU A 97 17.93 1.54 -10.33
CA LEU A 97 18.31 0.14 -10.16
C LEU A 97 18.83 -0.51 -11.45
N GLN A 98 18.62 0.12 -12.60
CA GLN A 98 18.87 -0.47 -13.94
C GLN A 98 18.14 -1.80 -14.14
N ILE A 99 16.96 -1.95 -13.52
CA ILE A 99 16.11 -3.13 -13.64
C ILE A 99 14.73 -2.67 -14.07
N SER A 100 14.25 -3.18 -15.20
CA SER A 100 12.92 -2.85 -15.69
C SER A 100 11.89 -3.85 -15.18
N TRP A 101 10.79 -3.34 -14.63
CA TRP A 101 9.53 -4.07 -14.45
C TRP A 101 8.40 -3.17 -14.94
N SER A 102 7.30 -3.76 -15.41
CA SER A 102 6.08 -3.01 -15.76
C SER A 102 4.90 -3.84 -15.33
N ALA A 103 3.96 -3.22 -14.63
CA ALA A 103 2.77 -3.89 -14.12
C ALA A 103 1.65 -2.88 -13.89
N ASN A 104 0.43 -3.28 -14.26
CA ASN A 104 -0.80 -2.54 -13.99
C ASN A 104 -1.65 -3.16 -12.88
N ASN A 105 -1.23 -4.32 -12.37
CA ASN A 105 -1.87 -5.07 -11.30
C ASN A 105 -0.89 -6.13 -10.73
N ASP A 106 -1.35 -6.85 -9.72
CA ASP A 106 -0.58 -7.88 -9.01
C ASP A 106 -0.13 -9.05 -9.88
N MET A 107 -0.97 -9.49 -10.82
CA MET A 107 -0.68 -10.62 -11.72
C MET A 107 0.43 -10.25 -12.71
N GLU A 108 0.35 -9.03 -13.28
CA GLU A 108 1.40 -8.50 -14.15
C GLU A 108 2.71 -8.29 -13.39
N LEU A 109 2.66 -7.84 -12.14
CA LEU A 109 3.84 -7.72 -11.30
C LEU A 109 4.52 -9.08 -11.09
N GLN A 110 3.74 -10.11 -10.75
CA GLN A 110 4.27 -11.47 -10.59
C GLN A 110 5.00 -11.94 -11.86
N LYS A 111 4.36 -11.79 -13.02
CA LYS A 111 4.95 -12.15 -14.31
C LYS A 111 6.22 -11.34 -14.59
N ALA A 112 6.18 -10.04 -14.38
CA ALA A 112 7.34 -9.17 -14.59
C ALA A 112 8.53 -9.57 -13.72
N ILE A 113 8.31 -9.89 -12.45
CA ILE A 113 9.37 -10.36 -11.53
C ILE A 113 9.93 -11.71 -11.99
N GLN A 114 9.10 -12.63 -12.48
CA GLN A 114 9.55 -13.94 -12.99
C GLN A 114 10.45 -13.79 -14.23
N CYS A 115 10.18 -12.81 -15.10
CA CYS A 115 10.98 -12.53 -16.29
C CYS A 115 12.34 -11.87 -15.99
N ILE A 116 12.59 -11.39 -14.76
CA ILE A 116 13.87 -10.77 -14.41
C ILE A 116 14.94 -11.85 -14.20
N ASN A 117 16.04 -11.70 -14.94
CA ASN A 117 17.21 -12.57 -14.87
C ASN A 117 18.00 -12.35 -13.56
N GLY A 118 18.31 -13.45 -12.87
CA GLY A 118 19.12 -13.44 -11.66
C GLY A 118 18.32 -13.23 -10.37
N ARG A 119 18.58 -14.07 -9.37
CA ARG A 119 17.91 -14.03 -8.05
C ARG A 119 18.08 -12.67 -7.36
N LYS A 120 19.29 -12.11 -7.42
CA LYS A 120 19.61 -10.81 -6.80
C LYS A 120 18.79 -9.68 -7.42
N ASN A 121 18.70 -9.62 -8.75
CA ASN A 121 17.94 -8.59 -9.46
C ASN A 121 16.44 -8.70 -9.18
N ARG A 122 15.90 -9.93 -9.12
CA ARG A 122 14.50 -10.15 -8.69
C ARG A 122 14.24 -9.58 -7.32
N GLN A 123 15.11 -9.87 -6.34
CA GLN A 123 14.95 -9.35 -4.97
C GLN A 123 15.09 -7.83 -4.91
N LEU A 124 15.99 -7.24 -5.71
CA LEU A 124 16.13 -5.78 -5.81
C LEU A 124 14.89 -5.12 -6.43
N ALA A 125 14.33 -5.70 -7.49
CA ALA A 125 13.09 -5.21 -8.10
C ALA A 125 11.90 -5.28 -7.13
N ILE A 126 11.76 -6.39 -6.40
CA ILE A 126 10.74 -6.54 -5.36
C ILE A 126 10.92 -5.47 -4.27
N ALA A 127 12.13 -5.28 -3.75
CA ALA A 127 12.42 -4.28 -2.72
C ALA A 127 12.20 -2.86 -3.23
N GLY A 128 12.58 -2.57 -4.49
CA GLY A 128 12.35 -1.29 -5.16
C GLY A 128 10.86 -0.98 -5.32
N PHE A 129 10.09 -1.93 -5.84
CA PHE A 129 8.63 -1.84 -5.94
C PHE A 129 7.99 -1.58 -4.56
N ALA A 130 8.40 -2.32 -3.53
CA ALA A 130 7.93 -2.11 -2.17
C ALA A 130 8.32 -0.76 -1.56
N GLY A 131 9.51 -0.27 -1.88
CA GLY A 131 9.94 1.09 -1.55
C GLY A 131 9.03 2.15 -2.16
N VAL A 132 8.71 2.02 -3.46
CA VAL A 132 7.81 2.95 -4.15
C VAL A 132 6.41 2.90 -3.55
N CYS A 133 5.82 1.72 -3.36
CA CYS A 133 4.49 1.59 -2.73
C CYS A 133 4.45 2.26 -1.35
N TYR A 134 5.50 2.08 -0.54
CA TYR A 134 5.56 2.73 0.77
C TYR A 134 5.70 4.25 0.68
N ALA A 135 6.51 4.76 -0.24
CA ALA A 135 6.65 6.19 -0.48
C ALA A 135 5.32 6.82 -0.92
N VAL A 136 4.63 6.18 -1.88
CA VAL A 136 3.29 6.57 -2.34
C VAL A 136 2.30 6.58 -1.19
N TRP A 137 2.26 5.51 -0.38
CA TRP A 137 1.38 5.42 0.78
C TRP A 137 1.62 6.53 1.80
N ARG A 138 2.88 6.86 2.07
CA ARG A 138 3.25 7.98 2.95
C ARG A 138 2.79 9.33 2.39
N ALA A 139 3.07 9.60 1.12
CA ALA A 139 2.68 10.85 0.47
C ALA A 139 1.15 11.02 0.47
N ARG A 140 0.43 9.93 0.16
CA ARG A 140 -1.03 9.87 0.22
C ARG A 140 -1.54 10.21 1.62
N ASN A 141 -1.06 9.52 2.65
CA ASN A 141 -1.56 9.71 4.01
C ASN A 141 -1.25 11.12 4.53
N TRP A 142 -0.08 11.66 4.21
CA TRP A 142 0.24 13.05 4.55
C TRP A 142 -0.74 14.04 3.92
N LYS A 143 -1.13 13.85 2.64
CA LYS A 143 -2.14 14.69 2.00
C LYS A 143 -3.52 14.55 2.63
N VAL A 144 -3.95 13.32 2.97
CA VAL A 144 -5.24 13.08 3.63
C VAL A 144 -5.29 13.79 4.98
N MET A 145 -4.27 13.64 5.82
CA MET A 145 -4.21 14.31 7.13
C MET A 145 -4.27 15.83 7.01
N LYS A 146 -3.54 16.41 6.04
CA LYS A 146 -3.61 17.87 5.80
C LYS A 146 -4.96 18.35 5.29
N GLN A 147 -5.67 17.55 4.51
CA GLN A 147 -7.02 17.90 4.06
C GLN A 147 -7.99 17.94 5.24
N GLU A 148 -7.87 17.01 6.19
CA GLU A 148 -8.67 17.01 7.42
C GLU A 148 -8.36 18.23 8.29
N GLU A 149 -7.08 18.56 8.50
CA GLU A 149 -6.67 19.77 9.21
C GLU A 149 -7.29 21.02 8.56
N ASN A 150 -7.14 21.19 7.24
CA ASN A 150 -7.70 22.33 6.52
C ASN A 150 -9.24 22.41 6.62
N MET A 151 -9.94 21.28 6.59
CA MET A 151 -11.40 21.24 6.74
C MET A 151 -11.85 21.68 8.13
N VAL A 152 -11.12 21.26 9.18
CA VAL A 152 -11.33 21.73 10.56
C VAL A 152 -11.02 23.22 10.70
N PHE A 153 -9.95 23.72 10.10
CA PHE A 153 -9.62 25.15 10.10
C PHE A 153 -10.64 26.00 9.34
N ILE A 154 -11.18 25.53 8.22
CA ILE A 154 -12.24 26.22 7.48
C ILE A 154 -13.54 26.22 8.29
N SER A 155 -13.91 25.08 8.88
CA SER A 155 -15.10 24.96 9.73
C SER A 155 -15.02 25.86 10.96
N THR A 156 -13.84 26.05 11.55
CA THR A 156 -13.67 26.91 12.74
C THR A 156 -13.61 28.40 12.40
N LYS A 157 -13.15 28.78 11.19
CA LYS A 157 -13.23 30.17 10.70
C LYS A 157 -14.64 30.61 10.31
N GLY A 158 -15.53 29.66 10.00
CA GLY A 158 -16.96 29.92 9.76
C GLY A 158 -17.80 30.16 11.02
N VAL A 159 -17.22 30.00 12.22
CA VAL A 159 -17.90 30.18 13.52
C VAL A 159 -17.26 31.34 14.30
N LEU A 160 -17.15 32.52 13.67
CA LEU A 160 -17.02 33.77 14.40
C LEU A 160 -18.37 34.50 14.34
N PRO A 161 -19.21 34.41 15.38
CA PRO A 161 -20.41 35.21 15.44
C PRO A 161 -20.01 36.67 15.66
N ASN A 162 -20.56 37.54 14.81
CA ASN A 162 -20.78 38.97 14.99
C ASN A 162 -19.96 39.65 16.10
N LYS A 163 -18.98 40.47 15.69
CA LYS A 163 -18.53 41.57 16.54
C LYS A 163 -19.75 42.44 16.84
N ILE A 164 -20.23 42.34 18.08
CA ILE A 164 -21.24 43.22 18.64
C ILE A 164 -20.68 44.64 18.53
N HIS A 165 -21.33 45.50 17.73
CA HIS A 165 -21.19 46.94 17.85
C HIS A 165 -21.77 47.33 19.21
N ILE A 166 -20.89 47.53 20.18
CA ILE A 166 -21.20 48.31 21.37
C ILE A 166 -20.80 49.75 21.04
N GLY A 167 -21.74 50.48 20.46
CA GLY A 167 -21.78 51.92 20.59
C GLY A 167 -22.61 52.23 21.83
N MET A 168 -22.01 52.89 22.81
CA MET A 168 -22.70 53.74 23.77
C MET A 168 -21.71 54.86 24.13
N ASP A 169 -22.06 56.06 23.66
CA ASP A 169 -21.78 57.43 24.12
C ASP A 169 -20.34 57.89 24.39
#